data_AF-A0A830CHF4-F1
#
_entry.id   AF-A0A830CHF4-F1
#
_cell.length_a   1.000
_cell.length_b   1.000
_cell.length_c   1.000
_cell.angle_alpha   90.00
_cell.angle_beta   90.00
_cell.angle_gamma   90.00
#
_symmetry.space_group_name_H-M   'P 1'
#
loop_
_entity.id
_entity.type
_entity.pdbx_description
1 polymer ?
#
loop_
_entity_poly.entity_id
_entity_poly.type
_entity_poly.pdbx_seq_one_letter_code
_entity_poly.pdbx_strand_id
1 'polypeptide(L)'
;MKGGECKETFKEWENCVEEGEKNEEDVVGKCYQATANLKKRMEENSDYYARCCRMRRSSGPRRRSNWRKREKARTRKKNLEIRENRRIWGFLMRSNLCNIPSTCL
;
A
#
# COMPACT_ATOMS: atom_id res chain seq x y z
N MET A 1 -12.87 -5.14 13.56
CA MET A 1 -12.95 -4.63 14.95
C MET A 1 -14.40 -4.73 15.43
N LYS A 2 -15.01 -5.93 15.40
CA LYS A 2 -16.46 -6.13 15.72
C LYS A 2 -16.69 -7.10 16.90
N GLY A 3 -15.68 -7.30 17.73
CA GLY A 3 -15.74 -8.09 18.97
C GLY A 3 -14.82 -7.48 20.02
N GLY A 4 -15.33 -7.33 21.24
CA GLY A 4 -14.67 -6.67 22.38
C GLY A 4 -15.61 -5.69 23.11
N GLU A 5 -15.16 -5.13 24.22
CA GLU A 5 -15.91 -4.19 25.09
C GLU A 5 -16.23 -2.84 24.43
N CYS A 6 -15.65 -2.57 23.26
CA CYS A 6 -15.88 -1.35 22.49
C CYS A 6 -16.92 -1.54 21.36
N LYS A 7 -17.62 -2.68 21.31
CA LYS A 7 -18.55 -3.03 20.23
C LYS A 7 -19.80 -2.15 20.21
N GLU A 8 -20.32 -1.76 21.38
CA GLU A 8 -21.52 -0.91 21.47
C GLU A 8 -21.22 0.52 21.03
N THR A 9 -20.13 1.11 21.52
CA THR A 9 -19.66 2.44 21.08
C THR A 9 -19.26 2.47 19.61
N PHE A 10 -18.75 1.34 19.07
CA PHE A 10 -18.49 1.23 17.63
C PHE A 10 -19.77 1.17 16.81
N LYS A 11 -20.83 0.48 17.28
CA LYS A 11 -22.13 0.45 16.62
C LYS A 11 -22.81 1.83 16.63
N GLU A 12 -22.72 2.57 17.73
CA GLU A 12 -23.24 3.94 17.81
C GLU A 12 -22.54 4.87 16.80
N TRP A 13 -21.22 4.73 16.66
CA TRP A 13 -20.46 5.45 15.63
C TRP A 13 -20.83 5.00 14.21
N GLU A 14 -20.98 3.68 13.96
CA GLU A 14 -21.37 3.12 12.66
C GLU A 14 -22.77 3.63 12.25
N ASN A 15 -23.73 3.66 13.18
CA ASN A 15 -25.05 4.24 12.94
C ASN A 15 -24.98 5.74 12.62
N CYS A 16 -24.16 6.52 13.35
CA CYS A 16 -23.97 7.94 13.08
C CYS A 16 -23.36 8.17 11.68
N VAL A 17 -22.42 7.33 11.26
CA VAL A 17 -21.81 7.38 9.93
C VAL A 17 -22.82 7.02 8.85
N GLU A 18 -23.59 5.96 9.03
CA GLU A 18 -24.65 5.56 8.09
C GLU A 18 -25.75 6.62 7.97
N GLU A 19 -26.11 7.29 9.05
CA GLU A 19 -27.06 8.40 9.02
C GLU A 19 -26.47 9.63 8.32
N GLY A 20 -25.20 9.96 8.58
CA GLY A 20 -24.54 11.08 7.92
C GLY A 20 -24.33 10.86 6.42
N GLU A 21 -23.99 9.64 6.00
CA GLU A 21 -23.87 9.27 4.58
C GLU A 21 -25.22 9.31 3.85
N LYS A 22 -26.31 8.84 4.49
CA LYS A 22 -27.66 8.89 3.91
C LYS A 22 -28.21 10.30 3.74
N ASN A 23 -27.79 11.23 4.60
CA ASN A 23 -28.22 12.63 4.54
C ASN A 23 -27.25 13.54 3.77
N GLU A 24 -26.17 13.00 3.18
CA GLU A 24 -25.08 13.75 2.51
C GLU A 24 -24.47 14.87 3.38
N GLU A 25 -24.48 14.68 4.70
CA GLU A 25 -23.94 15.65 5.66
C GLU A 25 -22.48 15.34 5.98
N ASP A 26 -21.74 16.34 6.49
CA ASP A 26 -20.37 16.12 6.94
C ASP A 26 -20.34 15.21 8.17
N VAL A 27 -20.19 13.91 7.89
CA VAL A 27 -20.07 12.82 8.85
C VAL A 27 -18.93 13.07 9.84
N VAL A 28 -17.86 13.73 9.38
CA VAL A 28 -16.68 14.02 10.21
C VAL A 28 -17.03 15.03 11.30
N GLY A 29 -17.85 16.03 10.99
CA GLY A 29 -18.35 17.02 11.94
C GLY A 29 -19.41 16.47 12.90
N LYS A 30 -20.46 15.81 12.37
CA LYS A 30 -21.57 15.29 13.20
C LYS A 30 -21.15 14.16 14.13
N CYS A 31 -20.35 13.23 13.63
CA CYS A 31 -19.92 12.07 14.40
C CYS A 31 -18.58 12.31 15.14
N TYR A 32 -18.11 13.57 15.23
CA TYR A 32 -16.87 13.90 15.92
C TYR A 32 -16.90 13.50 17.39
N GLN A 33 -17.99 13.81 18.10
CA GLN A 33 -18.15 13.42 19.51
C GLN A 33 -18.22 11.89 19.69
N ALA A 34 -18.94 11.19 18.81
CA ALA A 34 -18.99 9.72 18.80
C ALA A 34 -17.60 9.11 18.54
N THR A 35 -16.84 9.70 17.59
CA THR A 35 -15.47 9.29 17.27
C THR A 35 -14.50 9.57 18.42
N ALA A 36 -14.66 10.69 19.13
CA ALA A 36 -13.85 11.05 20.29
C ALA A 36 -14.10 10.10 21.47
N ASN A 37 -15.36 9.74 21.73
CA ASN A 37 -15.74 8.77 22.75
C ASN A 37 -15.21 7.37 22.40
N LEU A 38 -15.34 6.96 21.15
CA LEU A 38 -14.78 5.70 20.65
C LEU A 38 -13.25 5.66 20.79
N LYS A 39 -12.57 6.76 20.44
CA LYS A 39 -11.12 6.88 20.57
C LYS A 39 -10.68 6.80 22.02
N LYS A 40 -11.38 7.47 22.96
CA LYS A 40 -11.08 7.39 24.40
C LYS A 40 -11.19 5.96 24.92
N ARG A 41 -12.25 5.24 24.53
CA ARG A 41 -12.42 3.81 24.87
C ARG A 41 -11.35 2.90 24.24
N MET A 42 -10.88 3.23 23.03
CA MET A 42 -9.77 2.53 22.37
C MET A 42 -8.41 2.80 23.04
N GLU A 43 -8.20 3.99 23.58
CA GLU A 43 -6.98 4.36 24.31
C GLU A 43 -6.94 3.74 25.71
N GLU A 44 -8.07 3.66 26.40
CA GLU A 44 -8.22 2.93 27.68
C GLU A 44 -7.97 1.42 27.49
N ASN A 45 -8.39 0.86 26.35
CA ASN A 45 -8.09 -0.51 25.94
C ASN A 45 -6.82 -0.62 25.07
N SER A 46 -5.90 0.33 25.19
CA SER A 46 -4.72 0.38 24.33
C SER A 46 -3.86 -0.87 24.41
N ASP A 47 -3.88 -1.62 25.51
CA ASP A 47 -3.15 -2.88 25.64
C ASP A 47 -3.65 -3.97 24.67
N TYR A 48 -4.95 -4.00 24.40
CA TYR A 48 -5.57 -4.90 23.42
C TYR A 48 -5.12 -4.58 21.99
N TYR A 49 -5.07 -3.30 21.63
CA TYR A 49 -4.62 -2.85 20.30
C TYR A 49 -3.11 -2.73 20.16
N ALA A 50 -2.39 -2.54 21.26
CA ALA A 50 -0.93 -2.41 21.30
C ALA A 50 -0.27 -3.71 20.84
N ARG A 51 -0.84 -4.87 21.17
CA ARG A 51 -0.34 -6.16 20.70
C ARG A 51 -0.42 -6.27 19.16
N CYS A 52 -1.55 -5.89 18.58
CA CYS A 52 -1.73 -5.84 17.12
C CYS A 52 -0.85 -4.77 16.45
N CYS A 53 -0.74 -3.59 17.05
CA CYS A 53 0.10 -2.49 16.54
C CYS A 53 1.59 -2.79 16.62
N ARG A 54 2.07 -3.47 17.68
CA ARG A 54 3.47 -3.91 17.83
C ARG A 54 3.82 -4.99 16.80
N MET A 55 2.93 -5.96 16.56
CA MET A 55 3.11 -6.99 15.52
C MET A 55 3.23 -6.36 14.11
N ARG A 56 2.35 -5.39 13.81
CA ARG A 56 2.40 -4.62 12.55
C ARG A 56 3.66 -3.76 12.44
N ARG A 57 4.07 -3.08 13.52
CA ARG A 57 5.28 -2.25 13.58
C ARG A 57 6.57 -3.05 13.44
N SER A 58 6.61 -4.30 13.92
CA SER A 58 7.77 -5.20 13.79
C SER A 58 7.90 -5.75 12.36
N SER A 59 6.76 -5.96 11.69
CA SER A 59 6.71 -6.47 10.31
C SER A 59 6.91 -5.38 9.25
N GLY A 60 6.56 -4.12 9.56
CA GLY A 60 6.59 -2.99 8.63
C GLY A 60 7.99 -2.64 8.09
N PRO A 61 9.02 -2.48 8.94
CA PRO A 61 10.39 -2.20 8.49
C PRO A 61 10.97 -3.31 7.62
N ARG A 62 10.82 -4.58 8.04
CA ARG A 62 11.30 -5.75 7.29
C ARG A 62 10.59 -5.89 5.94
N ARG A 63 9.27 -5.66 5.90
CA ARG A 63 8.49 -5.65 4.66
C ARG A 63 8.93 -4.53 3.72
N ARG A 64 9.16 -3.32 4.25
CA ARG A 64 9.67 -2.17 3.47
C ARG A 64 11.08 -2.41 2.94
N SER A 65 12.00 -2.95 3.74
CA SER A 65 13.36 -3.28 3.29
C SER A 65 13.35 -4.38 2.23
N ASN A 66 12.52 -5.42 2.40
CA ASN A 66 12.38 -6.49 1.43
C ASN A 66 11.77 -6.01 0.11
N TRP A 67 10.76 -5.13 0.16
CA TRP A 67 10.21 -4.49 -1.03
C TRP A 67 11.27 -3.67 -1.77
N ARG A 68 12.03 -2.82 -1.06
CA ARG A 68 13.15 -2.05 -1.67
C ARG A 68 14.19 -2.95 -2.32
N LYS A 69 14.54 -4.08 -1.67
CA LYS A 69 15.47 -5.08 -2.24
C LYS A 69 14.89 -5.72 -3.51
N ARG A 70 13.60 -6.08 -3.52
CA ARG A 70 12.90 -6.66 -4.68
C ARG A 70 12.83 -5.68 -5.85
N GLU A 71 12.51 -4.41 -5.60
CA GLU A 71 12.53 -3.36 -6.62
C GLU A 71 13.92 -3.16 -7.20
N LYS A 72 14.96 -3.02 -6.35
CA LYS A 72 16.35 -2.93 -6.82
C LYS A 72 16.77 -4.16 -7.63
N ALA A 73 16.36 -5.36 -7.22
CA ALA A 73 16.64 -6.59 -7.97
C ALA A 73 15.92 -6.61 -9.32
N ARG A 74 14.66 -6.15 -9.37
CA ARG A 74 13.88 -6.01 -10.61
C ARG A 74 14.53 -5.00 -11.57
N THR A 75 14.93 -3.84 -11.07
CA THR A 75 15.67 -2.83 -11.87
C THR A 75 17.02 -3.38 -12.35
N ARG A 76 17.78 -4.07 -11.49
CA ARG A 76 19.05 -4.70 -11.87
C ARG A 76 18.86 -5.74 -12.97
N LYS A 77 17.83 -6.59 -12.88
CA LYS A 77 17.50 -7.56 -13.94
C LYS A 77 17.17 -6.87 -15.26
N LYS A 78 16.28 -5.87 -15.26
CA LYS A 78 15.97 -5.08 -16.46
C LYS A 78 17.22 -4.43 -17.07
N ASN A 79 18.09 -3.86 -16.25
CA ASN A 79 19.34 -3.25 -16.73
C ASN A 79 20.32 -4.29 -17.30
N LEU A 80 20.37 -5.50 -16.72
CA LEU A 80 21.18 -6.59 -17.24
C LEU A 80 20.66 -7.04 -18.61
N GLU A 81 19.35 -7.22 -18.72
CA GLU A 81 18.66 -7.56 -19.97
C GLU A 81 18.87 -6.48 -21.04
N ILE A 82 18.74 -5.20 -20.69
CA ILE A 82 19.06 -4.09 -21.62
C ILE A 82 20.52 -4.14 -22.05
N ARG A 83 21.45 -4.44 -21.13
CA ARG A 83 22.89 -4.53 -21.45
C ARG A 83 23.18 -5.71 -22.37
N GLU A 84 22.53 -6.84 -22.14
CA GLU A 84 22.64 -8.03 -22.98
C GLU A 84 22.04 -7.79 -24.36
N ASN A 85 20.83 -7.23 -24.43
CA ASN A 85 20.21 -6.84 -25.68
C ASN A 85 21.08 -5.83 -26.45
N ARG A 86 21.72 -4.86 -25.77
CA ARG A 86 22.68 -3.94 -26.38
C ARG A 86 23.92 -4.65 -26.92
N ARG A 87 24.42 -5.68 -26.23
CA ARG A 87 25.55 -6.51 -26.72
C ARG A 87 25.15 -7.32 -27.95
N ILE A 88 23.97 -7.93 -27.93
CA ILE A 88 23.41 -8.69 -29.06
C ILE A 88 23.24 -7.75 -30.26
N TRP A 89 22.61 -6.59 -30.07
CA TRP A 89 22.50 -5.57 -31.10
C TRP A 89 23.86 -5.06 -31.61
N GLY A 90 24.81 -4.84 -30.71
CA GLY A 90 26.17 -4.44 -31.08
C GLY A 90 26.89 -5.52 -31.90
N PHE A 91 26.68 -6.80 -31.58
CA PHE A 91 27.19 -7.92 -32.36
C PHE A 91 26.51 -8.01 -33.74
N LEU A 92 25.18 -7.94 -33.79
CA LEU A 92 24.42 -7.96 -35.03
C LEU A 92 24.80 -6.81 -35.97
N MET A 93 24.95 -5.59 -35.43
CA MET A 93 25.40 -4.43 -36.21
C MET A 93 26.82 -4.58 -36.75
N ARG A 94 27.72 -5.27 -36.04
CA ARG A 94 29.12 -5.43 -36.43
C ARG A 94 29.35 -6.60 -37.40
N SER A 95 28.47 -7.58 -37.39
CA SER A 95 28.50 -8.76 -38.27
C SER A 95 27.87 -8.53 -39.64
N ASN A 96 27.41 -7.30 -39.96
CA ASN A 96 26.77 -6.96 -41.24
C ASN A 96 25.58 -7.88 -41.62
N LEU A 97 24.91 -8.50 -40.64
CA LEU A 97 23.74 -9.36 -40.86
C LEU A 97 22.42 -8.57 -41.03
N CYS A 98 22.48 -7.24 -41.11
CA CYS A 98 21.40 -6.41 -41.63
C CYS A 98 21.87 -5.69 -42.89
N ASN A 99 21.90 -6.42 -44.01
CA ASN A 99 21.45 -5.86 -45.27
C ASN A 99 19.94 -6.11 -45.34
N ILE A 100 19.17 -5.35 -44.55
CA ILE A 100 17.73 -5.21 -44.76
C ILE A 100 17.56 -3.75 -45.20
N PRO A 101 17.14 -3.50 -46.44
CA PRO A 101 17.11 -2.16 -46.99
C PRO A 101 16.10 -1.29 -46.24
N SER A 102 16.49 -0.03 -46.12
CA SER A 102 15.70 1.08 -45.64
C SER A 102 14.40 1.26 -46.43
N THR A 103 13.29 0.63 -46.01
CA THR A 103 11.94 1.06 -46.43
C THR A 103 10.94 0.84 -45.31
N CYS A 104 10.74 1.85 -44.47
CA CYS A 104 9.40 2.25 -44.05
C CYS A 104 9.38 3.78 -44.05
N LEU A 105 8.69 4.32 -45.07
CA LEU A 105 7.97 5.59 -44.97
C LEU A 105 7.06 5.60 -43.74
#